data_AF-A0A925JV61-F1
#
_entry.id   AF-A0A925JV61-F1
#
_cell.length_a   1.000
_cell.length_b   1.000
_cell.length_c   1.000
_cell.angle_alpha   90.00
_cell.angle_beta   90.00
_cell.angle_gamma   90.00
#
_symmetry.space_group_name_H-M   'P 1'
#
loop_
_entity.id
_entity.type
_entity.pdbx_description
1 polymer ?
#
loop_
_entity_poly.entity_id
_entity_poly.type
_entity_poly.pdbx_seq_one_letter_code
_entity_poly.pdbx_strand_id
1 'polypeptide(L)' 'MGTLQLPELMVILGIAVLLFGGKKIPEVARGLGEGIKNFKNALKAEDKPASPVEEKKQA' A
#
# COMPACT_ATOMS: atom_id res chain seq x y z
N MET A 1 18.60 17.04 16.85
CA MET A 1 18.54 16.12 15.69
C MET A 1 17.06 15.86 15.44
N GLY A 2 16.46 16.66 14.57
CA GLY A 2 15.01 16.79 14.44
C GLY A 2 14.36 15.52 13.90
N THR A 3 13.40 15.01 14.65
CA THR A 3 12.40 14.09 14.10
C THR A 3 11.69 14.85 12.99
N LEU A 4 11.59 14.25 11.81
CA LEU A 4 10.81 14.79 10.70
C LEU A 4 9.40 15.06 11.23
N GLN A 5 9.12 16.33 11.50
CA GLN A 5 7.83 16.73 12.03
C GLN A 5 6.83 16.55 10.89
N LEU A 6 5.65 16.01 11.21
CA LEU A 6 4.51 15.88 10.29
C LEU A 6 4.32 17.09 9.33
N PRO A 7 4.51 18.36 9.73
CA PRO A 7 4.47 19.50 8.82
C PRO A 7 5.42 19.41 7.61
N GLU A 8 6.68 19.01 7.81
CA GLU A 8 7.67 18.93 6.72
C GLU A 8 7.25 17.89 5.68
N LEU A 9 6.79 16.73 6.15
CA LEU A 9 6.30 15.67 5.29
C LEU A 9 5.03 16.08 4.54
N MET A 10 4.16 16.87 5.16
CA MET A 10 2.93 17.37 4.54
C MET A 10 3.21 18.39 3.43
N VAL A 11 4.22 19.24 3.57
CA VAL A 11 4.68 20.14 2.50
C VAL A 11 5.24 19.36 1.31
N ILE A 12 6.11 18.37 1.57
CA ILE A 12 6.69 17.52 0.52
C ILE A 12 5.58 16.75 -0.20
N LEU A 13 4.64 16.17 0.54
CA LEU A 13 3.50 15.45 -0.02
C LEU A 13 2.62 16.37 -0.86
N GLY A 14 2.41 17.62 -0.42
CA GLY A 14 1.67 18.63 -1.18
C GLY A 14 2.34 18.96 -2.52
N ILE A 15 3.67 19.15 -2.53
CA ILE A 15 4.44 19.40 -3.76
C ILE A 15 4.39 18.16 -4.68
N ALA A 16 4.55 16.96 -4.12
CA ALA A 16 4.45 15.72 -4.89
C ALA A 16 3.05 15.57 -5.54
N VAL A 17 1.99 15.89 -4.81
CA VAL A 17 0.62 15.92 -5.36
C VAL A 17 0.46 16.98 -6.45
N LEU A 18 1.14 18.12 -6.36
CA LEU A 18 1.11 19.15 -7.40
C LEU A 18 1.82 18.71 -8.69
N LEU A 19 2.96 18.02 -8.56
CA LEU A 19 3.76 17.52 -9.69
C LEU A 19 3.13 16.30 -10.37
N PHE A 20 2.69 15.32 -9.58
CA PHE A 20 2.10 14.08 -10.09
C PHE A 20 0.60 14.23 -10.34
N GLY A 21 -0.08 15.18 -9.70
CA GLY A 21 -1.53 15.32 -9.70
C GLY A 21 -2.21 14.38 -8.70
N GLY A 22 -3.25 14.86 -8.02
CA GLY A 22 -3.99 14.09 -7.00
C GLY A 22 -4.61 12.78 -7.50
N LYS A 23 -4.75 12.60 -8.81
CA LYS A 23 -5.27 11.35 -9.43
C LYS A 23 -4.20 10.27 -9.62
N LYS A 24 -2.91 10.61 -9.71
CA LYS A 24 -1.82 9.66 -9.96
C LYS A 24 -1.35 8.95 -8.70
N ILE A 25 -1.41 9.63 -7.54
CA ILE A 25 -1.11 9.02 -6.24
C ILE A 25 -1.97 7.77 -5.96
N PRO A 26 -3.32 7.80 -6.07
CA PRO A 26 -4.14 6.61 -5.84
C PRO A 26 -3.97 5.54 -6.92
N GLU A 27 -3.65 5.92 -8.17
CA GLU A 27 -3.36 4.98 -9.26
C GLU A 27 -2.07 4.19 -8.98
N VAL A 28 -1.00 4.87 -8.58
CA VAL A 28 0.29 4.26 -8.18
C VAL A 28 0.13 3.44 -6.91
N ALA A 29 -0.59 3.93 -5.91
CA ALA A 29 -0.85 3.20 -4.67
C ALA A 29 -1.65 1.91 -4.91
N ARG A 30 -2.62 1.93 -5.83
CA ARG A 30 -3.36 0.72 -6.24
C ARG A 30 -2.45 -0.29 -6.92
N GLY A 31 -1.65 0.13 -7.90
CA GLY A 31 -0.71 -0.76 -8.59
C GLY A 31 0.35 -1.37 -7.67
N LEU A 32 0.94 -0.56 -6.79
CA LEU A 32 1.90 -1.04 -5.78
C LEU A 32 1.23 -1.94 -4.74
N GLY A 33 0.01 -1.60 -4.30
CA GLY A 33 -0.74 -2.40 -3.33
C GLY A 33 -1.09 -3.79 -3.85
N GLU A 34 -1.54 -3.88 -5.10
CA GLU A 34 -1.79 -5.15 -5.78
C GLU A 34 -0.51 -5.97 -5.92
N GLY A 35 0.59 -5.35 -6.36
CA GLY A 35 1.90 -6.02 -6.48
C GLY A 35 2.42 -6.56 -5.14
N ILE A 36 2.35 -5.75 -4.08
CA ILE A 36 2.76 -6.16 -2.73
C ILE A 36 1.84 -7.27 -2.19
N LYS A 37 0.52 -7.20 -2.45
CA LYS A 37 -0.44 -8.24 -2.04
C LYS A 37 -0.12 -9.57 -2.73
N ASN A 38 0.12 -9.55 -4.03
CA ASN A 38 0.45 -10.75 -4.81
C ASN A 38 1.81 -11.34 -4.38
N PHE A 39 2.80 -10.47 -4.14
CA PHE A 39 4.11 -10.87 -3.62
C PHE A 39 4.01 -11.52 -2.24
N LYS A 40 3.25 -10.92 -1.31
CA LYS A 40 3.00 -11.49 0.03
C LYS A 40 2.25 -12.82 -0.03
N ASN A 41 1.32 -12.99 -0.97
CA ASN A 41 0.58 -14.24 -1.15
C ASN A 41 1.48 -15.34 -1.71
N ALA A 42 2.34 -15.03 -2.67
CA ALA A 42 3.31 -15.98 -3.22
C ALA A 42 4.31 -16.45 -2.14
N LEU A 43 4.87 -15.52 -1.37
CA LEU A 43 5.79 -15.84 -0.27
C LEU A 43 5.13 -16.66 0.85
N LYS A 44 3.83 -16.43 1.12
CA LYS A 44 3.06 -17.25 2.09
C LYS A 44 2.75 -18.64 1.57
N ALA A 45 2.58 -18.81 0.26
CA ALA A 45 2.33 -20.10 -0.37
C ALA A 45 3.57 -21.00 -0.36
N GLU A 46 4.78 -20.43 -0.36
CA GLU A 46 6.03 -21.18 -0.21
C GLU A 46 6.29 -21.70 1.21
N ASP A 47 5.62 -21.17 2.25
CA ASP A 47 5.88 -21.50 3.66
C ASP A 47 4.82 -22.43 4.30
N LYS A 48 3.64 -22.65 3.70
CA LYS A 48 2.61 -23.58 4.24
C LYS A 48 1.80 -24.30 3.16
N PRO A 49 1.61 -25.64 3.26
CA PRO A 49 0.57 -26.31 2.49
C PRO A 49 -0.80 -25.78 2.97
N ALA A 50 -1.54 -25.20 2.04
CA ALA A 50 -2.96 -24.85 2.07
C ALA A 50 -3.64 -24.74 3.45
N SER A 51 -3.96 -23.51 3.86
CA SER A 51 -5.11 -23.28 4.74
C SER A 51 -6.14 -22.44 3.95
N PRO A 52 -7.34 -22.97 3.69
CA PRO A 52 -8.39 -22.24 3.02
C PRO A 52 -8.88 -21.14 3.95
N VAL A 53 -8.65 -19.89 3.58
CA VAL A 53 -9.37 -18.76 4.18
C VAL A 53 -10.57 -18.48 3.29
N GLU A 54 -11.56 -19.36 3.42
CA GLU A 54 -12.96 -19.03 3.20
C GLU A 54 -13.64 -19.15 4.56
N GLU A 55 -14.13 -18.01 5.07
CA GLU A 55 -15.34 -17.83 5.90
C GLU A 55 -15.17 -16.54 6.75
N LYS A 56 -16.01 -15.53 6.49
CA LYS A 56 -17.08 -15.07 7.43
C LYS A 56 -17.44 -13.58 7.33
N LYS A 57 -18.35 -13.26 6.40
CA LYS A 57 -19.46 -12.27 6.50
C LYS A 57 -20.14 -12.30 5.12
N GLN A 58 -21.41 -12.67 4.95
CA GLN A 58 -22.57 -12.20 5.69
C GLN A 58 -23.75 -13.13 5.35
N ALA A 59 -24.31 -13.78 6.37
CA ALA A 59 -25.69 -14.24 6.41
C ALA A 59 -26.42 -13.38 7.46
#